data_AF-A0A1L9QU45-F1
#
_entry.id   AF-A0A1L9QU45-F1
#
_cell.length_a   1.000
_cell.length_b   1.000
_cell.length_c   1.000
_cell.angle_alpha   90.00
_cell.angle_beta   90.00
_cell.angle_gamma   90.00
#
_symmetry.space_group_name_H-M   'P 1'
#
loop_
_entity.id
_entity.type
_entity.pdbx_description
1 polymer ?
#
loop_
_entity_poly.entity_id
_entity_poly.type
_entity_poly.pdbx_seq_one_letter_code
_entity_poly.pdbx_strand_id
1 'polypeptide(L)' 'MKRDPIVEEVRQARRAYMEECNNDLQTLYEDLKRQEEQSQRTYYSFEPKPSPFKLTGISSSQ' A
#
# COMPACT_ATOMS: atom_id res chain seq x y z
N MET A 1 1.02 -9.12 26.87
CA MET A 1 0.17 -8.25 26.01
C MET A 1 -1.25 -8.79 26.04
N LYS A 2 -2.26 -7.95 26.28
CA LYS A 2 -3.68 -8.37 26.18
C LYS A 2 -4.06 -8.48 24.70
N ARG A 3 -4.86 -9.50 24.35
CA ARG A 3 -5.45 -9.63 23.01
C ARG A 3 -6.69 -8.74 22.97
N ASP A 4 -6.66 -7.73 22.12
CA ASP A 4 -7.80 -6.84 21.89
C ASP A 4 -8.73 -7.51 20.86
N PRO A 5 -10.03 -7.68 21.15
CA PRO A 5 -10.97 -8.34 20.25
C PRO A 5 -11.05 -7.67 18.86
N ILE A 6 -10.95 -6.34 18.78
CA ILE A 6 -11.00 -5.60 17.50
C ILE A 6 -9.76 -5.91 16.67
N VAL A 7 -8.59 -5.99 17.32
CA VAL A 7 -7.34 -6.32 16.63
C VAL A 7 -7.37 -7.74 16.07
N GLU A 8 -7.96 -8.69 16.79
CA GLU A 8 -8.10 -10.07 16.30
C GLU A 8 -9.06 -10.17 15.10
N GLU A 9 -10.16 -9.43 15.12
CA GLU A 9 -11.08 -9.33 13.97
C GLU A 9 -10.38 -8.79 12.73
N VAL A 10 -9.64 -7.69 12.86
CA VAL A 10 -8.86 -7.10 11.76
C VAL A 10 -7.81 -8.09 11.24
N ARG A 11 -7.16 -8.86 12.12
CA ARG A 11 -6.20 -9.91 11.72
C ARG A 11 -6.87 -11.06 10.97
N GLN A 12 -8.10 -11.43 11.33
CA GLN A 12 -8.84 -12.46 10.61
C GLN A 12 -9.22 -11.96 9.22
N ALA A 13 -9.80 -10.76 9.11
CA ALA A 13 -10.14 -10.15 7.83
C ALA A 13 -8.92 -10.02 6.89
N ARG A 14 -7.77 -9.58 7.42
CA ARG A 14 -6.53 -9.48 6.64
C ARG A 14 -6.05 -10.84 6.13
N ARG A 15 -6.12 -11.89 6.97
CA ARG A 15 -5.68 -13.24 6.58
C ARG A 15 -6.58 -13.81 5.49
N ALA A 16 -7.90 -13.68 5.63
CA ALA A 16 -8.84 -14.11 4.60
C ALA A 16 -8.55 -13.43 3.26
N TYR A 17 -8.37 -12.10 3.25
CA TYR A 17 -8.08 -11.37 2.02
C TYR A 17 -6.71 -11.74 1.39
N MET A 18 -5.70 -12.00 2.22
CA MET A 18 -4.41 -12.51 1.73
C MET A 18 -4.54 -13.91 1.10
N GLU A 19 -5.34 -14.79 1.70
CA GLU A 19 -5.60 -16.13 1.17
C GLU A 19 -6.33 -16.07 -0.18
N GLU A 20 -7.31 -15.18 -0.34
CA GLU A 20 -7.97 -14.89 -1.62
C GLU A 20 -6.97 -14.41 -2.70
N CYS A 21 -5.94 -13.67 -2.29
CA CYS A 21 -4.85 -13.21 -3.15
C CYS A 21 -3.70 -14.22 -3.28
N ASN A 22 -3.90 -15.49 -2.91
CA ASN A 22 -2.89 -16.55 -2.91
C ASN A 22 -1.59 -16.20 -2.15
N ASN A 23 -1.68 -15.31 -1.15
CA ASN A 23 -0.53 -14.73 -0.43
C ASN A 23 0.53 -14.11 -1.36
N ASP A 24 0.14 -13.69 -2.56
CA ASP A 24 1.01 -13.04 -3.53
C ASP A 24 0.81 -11.52 -3.52
N LEU A 25 1.92 -10.80 -3.39
CA LEU A 25 1.91 -9.34 -3.31
C LEU A 25 1.48 -8.71 -4.63
N GLN A 26 1.85 -9.31 -5.76
CA GLN A 26 1.50 -8.80 -7.07
C GLN A 26 -0.01 -8.92 -7.30
N THR A 27 -0.59 -10.08 -7.01
CA THR A 27 -2.04 -10.34 -7.07
C THR A 27 -2.83 -9.37 -6.18
N LEU A 28 -2.36 -9.14 -4.96
CA LEU A 28 -2.96 -8.17 -4.04
C LEU A 28 -2.95 -6.75 -4.61
N TYR A 29 -1.82 -6.32 -5.18
CA TYR A 29 -1.67 -5.01 -5.79
C TYR A 29 -2.65 -4.81 -6.95
N GLU A 30 -2.73 -5.79 -7.85
CA GLU A 30 -3.62 -5.73 -9.01
C GLU A 30 -5.09 -5.66 -8.61
N ASP A 31 -5.51 -6.42 -7.59
CA ASP A 31 -6.87 -6.35 -7.08
C ASP A 31 -7.20 -4.97 -6.49
N LEU A 32 -6.29 -4.40 -5.69
CA LEU A 32 -6.47 -3.07 -5.12
C LEU A 32 -6.56 -1.99 -6.21
N LYS A 33 -5.71 -2.07 -7.26
CA LYS A 33 -5.78 -1.14 -8.41
C LYS A 33 -7.10 -1.27 -9.17
N ARG A 34 -7.60 -2.49 -9.35
CA ARG A 34 -8.91 -2.73 -9.98
C ARG A 34 -10.05 -2.13 -9.15
N GLN A 35 -10.03 -2.30 -7.83
CA GLN A 35 -11.03 -1.68 -6.94
C GLN A 35 -10.94 -0.15 -6.98
N GLU A 36 -9.72 0.40 -7.04
CA GLU A 36 -9.46 1.83 -7.19
C GLU A 36 -10.08 2.38 -8.48
N GLU A 37 -9.87 1.72 -9.61
CA GLU A 37 -10.41 2.10 -10.93
C GLU A 37 -11.94 2.02 -10.98
N GLN A 38 -12.53 1.02 -10.31
CA GLN A 38 -13.98 0.88 -10.21
C GLN A 38 -14.60 1.89 -9.25
N SER A 39 -13.79 2.46 -8.35
CA SER A 39 -14.29 3.45 -7.40
C SER A 39 -14.61 4.76 -8.12
N GLN A 40 -15.78 5.34 -7.84
CA GLN A 40 -16.16 6.67 -8.33
C GLN A 40 -15.42 7.80 -7.57
N ARG A 41 -14.31 7.49 -6.90
CA ARG A 41 -13.55 8.43 -6.07
C ARG A 41 -12.59 9.22 -6.95
N THR A 42 -12.45 10.52 -6.67
CA THR A 42 -11.46 11.36 -7.33
C THR A 42 -10.10 11.18 -6.66
N TYR A 43 -9.11 10.75 -7.42
CA TYR A 43 -7.72 10.65 -6.98
C TYR A 43 -6.93 11.87 -7.43
N TYR A 44 -6.18 12.46 -6.51
CA TYR A 44 -5.29 13.59 -6.79
C TYR A 44 -3.84 13.14 -6.60
N SER A 45 -3.05 13.23 -7.67
CA SER A 45 -1.60 13.12 -7.59
C SER A 45 -1.03 14.53 -7.47
N PHE A 46 -0.29 14.80 -6.39
CA PHE A 46 0.42 16.05 -6.22
C PHE A 46 1.90 15.82 -6.53
N GLU A 47 2.52 16.78 -7.21
CA GLU A 47 3.97 16.77 -7.34
C GLU A 47 4.63 16.74 -5.95
N PRO A 48 5.69 15.95 -5.76
CA PRO A 48 6.43 15.95 -4.51
C PRO A 48 6.87 17.37 -4.16
N LYS A 49 6.71 17.78 -2.89
CA LYS A 49 7.31 19.03 -2.43
C LYS A 49 8.84 18.93 -2.61
N PRO A 50 9.49 19.97 -3.14
CA PRO A 50 10.94 19.96 -3.29
C PRO A 50 11.59 19.67 -1.92
N SER A 51 12.51 18.71 -1.90
CA SER A 51 13.23 18.37 -0.68
C SER A 51 14.04 19.59 -0.21
N PRO A 52 13.92 20.01 1.06
CA PRO A 52 14.79 21.05 1.61
C PRO A 52 16.25 20.56 1.71
N PHE A 53 16.45 19.23 1.69
CA PHE A 53 17.77 18.62 1.65
C PHE A 53 18.17 18.40 0.19
N LYS A 54 19.16 19.17 -0.26
CA LYS A 54 19.89 18.82 -1.48
C LYS A 54 20.66 17.53 -1.17
N LEU A 55 20.35 16.44 -1.87
CA LEU A 55 21.22 15.27 -1.91
C LEU A 55 22.50 15.67 -2.68
N THR A 56 23.39 16.41 -2.02
CA THR A 56 24.73 16.66 -2.52
C THR A 56 25.53 15.38 -2.30
N GLY A 57 25.58 14.50 -3.30
CA GLY A 57 26.58 13.42 -3.30
C GLY A 57 26.15 12.03 -3.76
N ILE A 58 25.24 11.89 -4.72
CA ILE A 58 25.23 10.68 -5.56
C ILE A 58 25.53 11.12 -6.98
N SER A 59 26.82 11.32 -7.25
CA SER A 59 27.32 11.28 -8.62
C SER A 59 27.02 9.88 -9.15
N SER A 60 26.13 9.80 -10.12
CA SER A 60 25.95 8.63 -10.98
C SER A 60 27.33 8.22 -11.51
N SER A 61 27.89 7.15 -10.94
CA SER A 61 29.03 6.48 -11.56
C SER A 61 28.46 5.53 -12.60
N GLN A 62 29.04 5.60 -13.79
CA GLN A 62 28.67 4.87 -15.01
C GLN A 62 28.65 3.35 -14.80
#